data_AF-A0A9Q4DVN3-F1
#
_entry.id   AF-A0A9Q4DVN3-F1
#
_cell.length_a   1.000
_cell.length_b   1.000
_cell.length_c   1.000
_cell.angle_alpha   90.00
_cell.angle_beta   90.00
_cell.angle_gamma   90.00
#
_symmetry.space_group_name_H-M   'P 1'
#
loop_
_entity.id
_entity.type
_entity.pdbx_description
1 polymer ?
#
loop_
_entity_poly.entity_id
_entity_poly.type
_entity_poly.pdbx_seq_one_letter_code
_entity_poly.pdbx_strand_id
1 'polypeptide(L)' 'TEFINHYGPTEATIGAIAGRVNLSEPDAFAKRPTIGQPIANAGALVLNESLKLVPPGASGQLYIKGQGLA' A
#
# COMPACT_ATOMS: atom_id res chain seq x y z
N THR A 1 21.69 6.01 4.53
CA THR A 1 20.51 5.55 5.28
C THR A 1 19.29 5.64 4.39
N GLU A 2 18.41 4.65 4.43
CA GLU A 2 17.15 4.66 3.67
C GLU A 2 15.97 4.64 4.64
N PHE A 3 14.85 5.25 4.22
CA PHE A 3 13.61 5.28 4.98
C PHE A 3 12.51 4.64 4.14
N ILE A 4 11.79 3.67 4.74
CA ILE A 4 10.72 2.93 4.10
C ILE A 4 9.44 3.13 4.90
N ASN A 5 8.38 3.55 4.22
CA ASN A 5 7.04 3.53 4.80
C ASN A 5 6.41 2.16 4.55
N HIS A 6 5.97 1.49 5.61
CA HIS A 6 5.35 0.17 5.55
C HIS A 6 3.88 0.26 5.94
N TYR A 7 3.06 -0.54 5.29
CA TYR A 7 1.66 -0.71 5.61
C TYR A 7 1.28 -2.19 5.56
N GLY A 8 0.55 -2.63 6.59
CA GLY A 8 -0.11 -3.92 6.63
C GLY A 8 -0.96 -4.03 7.89
N PRO A 9 -2.17 -4.60 7.82
CA PRO A 9 -2.91 -4.99 9.02
C PRO A 9 -2.28 -6.24 9.64
N THR A 10 -2.69 -6.57 10.88
CA THR A 10 -2.21 -7.77 11.59
C THR A 10 -2.52 -9.05 10.80
N GLU A 11 -3.69 -9.08 10.16
CA GLU A 11 -4.21 -10.15 9.32
C GLU A 11 -3.36 -10.41 8.07
N ALA A 12 -2.45 -9.49 7.71
CA ALA A 12 -1.51 -9.62 6.61
C ALA A 12 -0.04 -9.72 7.08
N THR A 13 0.18 -10.18 8.32
CA THR A 13 1.50 -10.43 8.91
C THR A 13 2.39 -9.18 8.94
N ILE A 14 1.95 -8.16 9.68
CA ILE A 14 2.68 -6.89 9.94
C ILE A 14 2.73 -5.96 8.72
N GLY A 15 3.20 -6.43 7.56
CA GLY A 15 3.45 -5.58 6.40
C GLY A 15 3.21 -6.30 5.10
N ALA A 16 2.42 -5.69 4.21
CA ALA A 16 2.10 -6.23 2.89
C ALA A 16 2.42 -5.25 1.75
N ILE A 17 2.55 -3.96 2.06
CA ILE A 17 2.83 -2.88 1.11
C ILE A 17 3.97 -2.04 1.68
N ALA A 18 4.94 -1.68 0.84
CA ALA A 18 6.07 -0.86 1.24
C ALA A 18 6.46 0.14 0.15
N GLY A 19 6.91 1.31 0.56
CA GLY A 19 7.35 2.38 -0.33
C GLY A 19 8.55 3.13 0.22
N ARG A 20 9.54 3.39 -0.63
CA ARG A 20 10.69 4.22 -0.28
C ARG A 20 10.26 5.68 -0.14
N VAL A 21 10.72 6.33 0.93
CA VAL A 21 10.50 7.77 1.12
C VAL A 21 11.52 8.54 0.29
N ASN A 22 11.06 9.47 -0.55
CA ASN A 22 11.95 10.38 -1.28
C ASN A 22 12.41 11.50 -0.34
N LEU A 23 13.62 11.35 0.21
CA LEU A 23 14.21 12.34 1.12
C LEU A 23 14.74 13.58 0.41
N SER A 24 14.79 13.62 -0.92
CA SER A 24 15.10 14.85 -1.66
C SER A 24 13.94 15.85 -1.62
N GLU A 25 12.72 15.39 -1.33
CA GLU A 25 11.51 16.21 -1.23
C GLU A 25 10.66 15.82 -0.01
N PRO A 26 11.18 15.98 1.23
CA PRO A 26 10.53 15.48 2.44
C PRO A 26 9.16 16.14 2.70
N ASP A 27 9.00 17.42 2.38
CA ASP A 27 7.74 18.15 2.54
C ASP A 27 6.64 17.64 1.59
N ALA A 28 7.01 17.21 0.39
CA ALA A 28 6.06 16.64 -0.57
C ALA A 28 5.50 15.31 -0.04
N PHE A 29 6.36 14.47 0.53
CA PHE A 29 5.95 13.23 1.18
C PHE A 29 5.08 13.50 2.42
N ALA A 30 5.46 14.46 3.26
CA ALA A 30 4.69 14.82 4.46
C ALA A 30 3.27 15.32 4.11
N LYS A 31 3.11 16.05 3.00
CA LYS A 31 1.79 16.51 2.52
C LYS A 31 0.90 15.39 2.00
N ARG A 32 1.48 14.36 1.39
CA ARG A 32 0.73 13.22 0.83
C ARG A 32 1.54 11.92 0.93
N PRO A 33 1.58 11.26 2.10
CA PRO A 33 2.35 10.05 2.27
C PRO A 33 1.73 8.91 1.46
N THR A 34 2.56 8.16 0.75
CA THR A 34 2.16 6.95 0.03
C THR A 34 2.59 5.71 0.80
N ILE A 35 1.77 4.66 0.79
CA ILE A 35 2.12 3.36 1.38
C ILE A 35 3.02 2.51 0.47
N GLY A 36 3.07 2.82 -0.83
CA GLY A 36 3.96 2.18 -1.80
C GLY A 36 3.30 1.06 -2.62
N GLN A 37 4.03 -0.03 -2.86
CA GLN A 37 3.62 -1.16 -3.69
C GLN A 37 3.63 -2.47 -2.89
N PRO A 38 2.86 -3.50 -3.31
CA PRO A 38 2.90 -4.79 -2.65
C PRO A 38 4.32 -5.36 -2.59
N ILE A 39 4.67 -5.95 -1.44
CA ILE A 39 5.93 -6.69 -1.29
C ILE A 39 5.86 -8.04 -2.04
N ALA A 40 6.98 -8.75 -2.11
CA ALA A 40 7.03 -10.07 -2.73
C ALA A 40 5.94 -11.01 -2.17
N ASN A 41 5.26 -11.73 -3.06
CA ASN A 41 4.17 -12.66 -2.73
C ASN A 41 2.91 -12.03 -2.10
N ALA A 42 2.81 -10.69 -2.10
CA ALA A 42 1.60 -9.95 -1.75
C ALA A 42 0.98 -9.28 -2.99
N GLY A 43 -0.31 -8.94 -2.90
CA GLY A 43 -1.03 -8.16 -3.89
C GLY A 43 -2.01 -7.20 -3.21
N ALA A 44 -2.23 -6.05 -3.83
CA ALA A 44 -3.17 -5.03 -3.38
C ALA A 44 -4.15 -4.69 -4.50
N LEU A 45 -5.43 -4.60 -4.17
CA LEU A 45 -6.51 -4.26 -5.10
C LEU A 45 -7.32 -3.12 -4.49
N VAL A 46 -7.74 -2.16 -5.31
CA VAL A 46 -8.67 -1.11 -4.89
C VAL A 46 -9.99 -1.37 -5.60
N LEU A 47 -11.02 -1.70 -4.83
CA LEU A 47 -12.31 -2.17 -5.34
C LEU A 47 -13.45 -1.24 -4.98
N ASN A 48 -14.47 -1.16 -5.83
CA ASN A 48 -15.75 -0.56 -5.50
C ASN A 48 -16.67 -1.55 -4.73
N GLU A 49 -17.86 -1.11 -4.36
CA GLU A 49 -18.85 -1.89 -3.61
C GLU A 49 -19.32 -3.17 -4.34
N SER A 50 -19.24 -3.20 -5.66
CA SER A 50 -19.56 -4.37 -6.49
C SER A 50 -18.35 -5.30 -6.71
N LEU A 51 -17.28 -5.13 -5.92
CA LEU A 51 -16.03 -5.90 -6.00
C LEU A 51 -15.34 -5.83 -7.38
N LYS A 52 -15.43 -4.68 -8.06
CA LYS A 52 -14.72 -4.39 -9.31
C LYS A 52 -13.57 -3.43 -9.08
N LEU A 53 -12.49 -3.59 -9.84
CA LEU A 53 -11.36 -2.67 -9.84
C LEU A 53 -11.82 -1.25 -10.19
N VAL A 54 -11.35 -0.28 -9.41
CA VAL A 54 -11.52 1.13 -9.74
C VAL A 54 -10.38 1.61 -10.66
N PRO A 55 -10.61 2.61 -11.53
CA PRO A 55 -9.55 3.18 -12.35
C PRO A 55 -8.50 3.92 -11.49
N PRO A 56 -7.28 4.12 -12.00
CA PRO A 56 -6.26 4.90 -11.31
C PRO A 56 -6.77 6.29 -10.91
N GLY A 57 -6.52 6.68 -9.65
CA GLY A 57 -6.95 7.97 -9.10
C GLY A 57 -8.36 7.99 -8.51
N ALA A 58 -9.19 6.96 -8.73
CA ALA A 58 -10.47 6.81 -8.06
C ALA A 58 -10.32 6.18 -6.68
N SER A 59 -11.20 6.57 -5.75
CA SER A 59 -11.27 5.99 -4.41
C SER A 59 -12.02 4.65 -4.42
N GLY A 60 -11.58 3.73 -3.56
CA GLY A 60 -12.23 2.44 -3.32
C GLY A 60 -11.66 1.77 -2.07
N GLN A 61 -12.19 0.60 -1.73
CA GLN A 61 -11.73 -0.20 -0.60
C GLN A 61 -10.46 -0.98 -0.96
N LEU A 62 -9.48 -0.97 -0.06
CA LEU A 62 -8.23 -1.70 -0.22
C LEU A 62 -8.39 -3.16 0.22
N TYR A 63 -8.06 -4.09 -0.68
CA TYR A 63 -8.01 -5.52 -0.41
C TYR A 63 -6.58 -6.02 -0.57
N ILE A 64 -6.15 -6.85 0.38
CA ILE A 64 -4.83 -7.49 0.37
C ILE A 64 -5.02 -8.98 0.07
N LYS A 65 -4.16 -9.51 -0.79
CA LYS A 65 -4.08 -10.94 -1.11
C LYS A 65 -2.62 -11.40 -1.02
N GLY A 66 -2.40 -12.70 -0.88
CA GLY A 66 -1.06 -13.28 -0.95
C GLY A 66 -0.80 -14.29 0.15
N GLN A 67 0.47 -14.70 0.24
CA GLN A 67 0.90 -15.75 1.16
C GLN A 67 0.98 -15.30 2.63
N GLY A 68 1.01 -13.99 2.89
CA GLY A 68 1.11 -13.44 4.24
C GLY A 68 -0.23 -13.26 4.97
N LEU A 69 -1.33 -13.80 4.44
CA LEU A 69 -2.63 -13.76 5.11
C LEU A 69 -2.71 -14.81 6.23
N ALA A 70 -3.31 -14.43 7.36
CA ALA A 70 -3.56 -15.29 8.53
C ALA A 70 -4.81 -16.16 8.38
#